data_AF-A0A2V9BKU5-F1
#
_entry.id   AF-A0A2V9BKU5-F1
#
_cell.length_a   1.000
_cell.length_b   1.000
_cell.length_c   1.000
_cell.angle_alpha   90.00
_cell.angle_beta   90.00
_cell.angle_gamma   90.00
#
_symmetry.space_group_name_H-M   'P 1'
#
loop_
_entity.id
_entity.type
_entity.pdbx_description
1 polymer ?
#
loop_
_entity_poly.entity_id
_entity_poly.type
_entity_poly.pdbx_seq_one_letter_code
_entity_poly.pdbx_strand_id
1 'polypeptide(L)'
;IVTLQKGTPFSVFGGFGRAKLVGDPKANSSTPDRFINPSAFVESTSAADQSPRNFLRAPGIADVDFSLFRKVNFTERTGLEFRTEFFNLFNHPQFGFPNNFCCGGDFRKITTTRLSSERQIQFGLGFTF
;
A
#
# COMPACT_ATOMS: atom_id res chain seq x y z
N ILE A 1 16.62 2.72 5.68
CA ILE A 1 15.56 3.75 5.72
C ILE A 1 14.28 3.06 6.19
N VAL A 2 13.49 3.71 7.05
CA VAL A 2 12.19 3.17 7.49
C VAL A 2 11.10 4.11 7.00
N THR A 3 10.10 3.55 6.33
CA THR A 3 8.96 4.29 5.79
C THR A 3 7.68 3.82 6.47
N LEU A 4 7.03 4.73 7.20
CA LEU A 4 5.73 4.49 7.82
C LEU A 4 4.74 5.54 7.30
N GLN A 5 3.66 5.08 6.68
CA GLN A 5 2.63 5.95 6.16
C GLN A 5 1.24 5.42 6.52
N LYS A 6 0.36 6.30 7.00
CA LYS A 6 -1.06 5.97 7.06
C LYS A 6 -1.62 5.82 5.65
N GLY A 7 -2.63 4.96 5.51
CA GLY A 7 -3.28 4.75 4.24
C GLY A 7 -3.96 5.99 3.69
N THR A 8 -4.01 6.01 2.36
CA THR A 8 -4.62 7.07 1.57
C THR A 8 -6.13 7.15 1.82
N PRO A 9 -6.70 8.36 1.98
CA PRO A 9 -8.13 8.53 2.11
C PRO A 9 -8.88 8.07 0.86
N PHE A 10 -10.04 7.44 1.00
CA PHE A 10 -10.89 7.05 -0.13
C PHE A 10 -12.39 7.13 0.21
N SER A 11 -13.20 7.12 -0.84
CA SER A 11 -14.68 7.10 -0.77
C SER A 11 -15.21 5.79 -1.34
N VAL A 12 -16.39 5.37 -0.88
CA VAL A 12 -17.14 4.25 -1.46
C VAL A 12 -18.15 4.79 -2.46
N PHE A 13 -18.26 4.17 -3.62
CA PHE A 13 -19.15 4.55 -4.72
C PHE A 13 -20.29 3.54 -4.89
N GLY A 14 -21.41 3.99 -5.45
CA GLY A 14 -22.59 3.18 -5.71
C GLY A 14 -23.83 4.05 -5.95
N GLY A 15 -24.65 3.70 -6.95
CA GLY A 15 -25.81 4.47 -7.38
C GLY A 15 -25.42 5.81 -8.01
N PHE A 16 -26.00 6.91 -7.54
CA PHE A 16 -25.84 8.27 -8.10
C PHE A 16 -24.49 8.95 -7.77
N GLY A 17 -23.48 8.21 -7.30
CA GLY A 17 -22.17 8.74 -6.93
C GLY A 17 -21.55 7.98 -5.76
N ARG A 18 -21.35 8.65 -4.62
CA ARG A 18 -20.89 7.97 -3.39
C ARG A 18 -22.03 7.16 -2.78
N ALA A 19 -21.73 5.97 -2.27
CA ALA A 19 -22.72 5.13 -1.60
C ALA A 19 -23.28 5.83 -0.35
N LYS A 20 -24.50 5.49 0.03
CA LYS A 20 -25.13 5.94 1.27
C LYS A 20 -24.58 5.12 2.44
N LEU A 21 -24.20 5.79 3.52
CA LEU A 21 -23.73 5.15 4.75
C LEU A 21 -24.91 4.91 5.69
N VAL A 22 -25.20 3.64 6.01
CA VAL A 22 -26.34 3.23 6.85
C VAL A 22 -25.92 2.52 8.15
N GLY A 23 -24.61 2.35 8.38
CA GLY A 23 -24.07 1.72 9.59
C GLY A 23 -22.59 2.03 9.80
N ASP A 24 -21.93 1.33 10.74
CA ASP A 24 -20.49 1.48 10.97
C ASP A 24 -19.70 0.81 9.82
N PRO A 25 -18.90 1.58 9.07
CA PRO A 25 -18.12 1.07 7.94
C PRO A 25 -16.91 0.22 8.36
N LYS A 26 -16.53 0.24 9.64
CA LYS A 26 -15.38 -0.53 10.13
C LYS A 26 -15.68 -2.02 10.07
N ALA A 27 -14.78 -2.77 9.46
CA ALA A 27 -14.82 -4.22 9.54
C ALA A 27 -14.36 -4.69 10.93
N ASN A 28 -15.02 -5.71 11.47
CA ASN A 28 -14.60 -6.40 12.71
C ASN A 28 -13.24 -7.13 12.55
N SER A 29 -12.72 -7.25 11.33
CA SER A 29 -11.40 -7.81 11.02
C SER A 29 -10.82 -7.09 9.81
N SER A 30 -9.67 -6.43 9.95
CA SER A 30 -9.03 -5.65 8.88
C SER A 30 -8.16 -6.51 7.95
N THR A 31 -8.69 -7.63 7.46
CA THR A 31 -7.99 -8.48 6.49
C THR A 31 -8.23 -8.00 5.04
N PRO A 32 -7.36 -8.37 4.08
CA PRO A 32 -7.54 -8.00 2.68
C PRO A 32 -8.92 -8.36 2.10
N ASP A 33 -9.51 -9.50 2.49
CA ASP A 33 -10.81 -9.96 2.00
C ASP A 33 -12.02 -9.29 2.68
N ARG A 34 -11.81 -8.68 3.85
CA ARG A 34 -12.88 -8.14 4.70
C ARG A 34 -12.53 -6.74 5.18
N PHE A 35 -11.97 -5.89 4.32
CA PHE A 35 -11.42 -4.61 4.76
C PHE A 35 -12.47 -3.59 5.24
N ILE A 36 -13.68 -3.66 4.69
CA ILE A 36 -14.82 -2.77 4.99
C ILE A 36 -16.02 -3.63 5.35
N ASN A 37 -16.85 -3.15 6.28
CA ASN A 37 -18.16 -3.76 6.52
C ASN A 37 -19.11 -3.47 5.34
N PRO A 38 -19.50 -4.47 4.53
CA PRO A 38 -20.32 -4.22 3.36
C PRO A 38 -21.76 -3.82 3.72
N SER A 39 -22.29 -4.26 4.87
CA SER A 39 -23.67 -3.96 5.28
C SER A 39 -23.86 -2.51 5.72
N ALA A 40 -22.77 -1.75 5.89
CA ALA A 40 -22.81 -0.32 6.19
C ALA A 40 -23.09 0.54 4.96
N PHE A 41 -23.11 -0.04 3.75
CA PHE A 41 -23.24 0.68 2.50
C PHE A 41 -24.42 0.17 1.67
N VAL A 42 -25.20 1.12 1.15
CA VAL A 42 -26.23 0.87 0.15
C VAL A 42 -26.07 1.87 -1.00
N GLU A 43 -26.64 1.57 -2.15
CA GLU A 43 -26.61 2.50 -3.29
C GLU A 43 -27.29 3.82 -2.93
N SER A 44 -26.70 4.94 -3.35
CA SER A 44 -27.32 6.25 -3.15
C SER A 44 -28.39 6.49 -4.21
N THR A 45 -29.54 7.01 -3.78
CA THR A 45 -30.66 7.37 -4.66
C THR A 45 -30.67 8.85 -5.05
N SER A 46 -29.88 9.67 -4.36
CA SER A 46 -29.77 11.11 -4.62
C SER A 46 -28.41 11.64 -4.15
N ALA A 47 -28.07 12.86 -4.57
CA ALA A 47 -26.87 13.56 -4.09
C ALA A 47 -26.91 13.88 -2.58
N ALA A 48 -28.11 14.03 -2.00
CA ALA A 48 -28.29 14.41 -0.59
C ALA A 48 -27.95 13.25 0.37
N ASP A 49 -28.14 12.01 -0.07
CA ASP A 49 -27.93 10.80 0.74
C ASP A 49 -26.51 10.22 0.62
N GLN A 50 -25.61 10.92 -0.07
CA GLN A 50 -24.25 10.46 -0.28
C GLN A 50 -23.42 10.53 1.00
N SER A 51 -22.61 9.49 1.23
CA SER A 51 -21.61 9.51 2.30
C SER A 51 -20.58 10.64 2.14
N PRO A 52 -19.90 11.07 3.23
CA PRO A 52 -18.84 12.05 3.16
C PRO A 52 -17.74 11.67 2.16
N ARG A 53 -16.96 12.64 1.69
CA ARG A 53 -15.84 12.37 0.78
C ARG A 53 -14.62 11.95 1.60
N ASN A 54 -13.90 10.93 1.14
CA ASN A 54 -12.58 10.55 1.64
C ASN A 54 -12.52 10.27 3.15
N PHE A 55 -13.57 9.66 3.70
CA PHE A 55 -13.70 9.41 5.15
C PHE A 55 -13.14 8.05 5.59
N LEU A 56 -12.89 7.12 4.65
CA LEU A 56 -12.21 5.86 4.92
C LEU A 56 -10.73 5.96 4.56
N ARG A 57 -9.90 5.07 5.11
CA ARG A 57 -8.46 4.99 4.82
C ARG A 57 -8.10 3.60 4.34
N ALA A 58 -7.34 3.53 3.24
CA ALA A 58 -6.80 2.30 2.71
C ALA A 58 -5.77 1.68 3.67
N PRO A 59 -5.19 0.50 3.38
CA PRO A 59 -4.03 0.00 4.10
C PRO A 59 -2.88 1.02 4.10
N GLY A 60 -2.15 1.08 5.22
CA GLY A 60 -0.94 1.88 5.34
C GLY A 60 0.26 1.25 4.65
N ILE A 61 1.37 1.98 4.64
CA ILE A 61 2.68 1.49 4.23
C ILE A 61 3.54 1.32 5.47
N ALA A 62 4.20 0.18 5.58
CA ALA A 62 5.25 -0.07 6.54
C ALA A 62 6.38 -0.81 5.83
N ASP A 63 7.52 -0.15 5.69
CA ASP A 63 8.63 -0.65 4.88
C ASP A 63 9.99 -0.33 5.46
N VAL A 64 10.96 -1.17 5.14
CA VAL A 64 12.34 -1.02 5.57
C VAL A 64 13.28 -1.29 4.40
N ASP A 65 14.00 -0.25 4.00
CA ASP A 65 15.06 -0.34 2.98
C ASP A 65 16.43 -0.39 3.65
N PHE A 66 17.36 -1.12 3.06
CA PHE A 66 18.70 -1.32 3.60
C PHE A 66 19.75 -1.23 2.51
N SER A 67 20.80 -0.43 2.75
CA SER A 67 21.92 -0.30 1.83
C SER A 67 23.23 -0.52 2.58
N LEU A 68 24.14 -1.28 1.98
CA LEU A 68 25.48 -1.54 2.49
C LEU A 68 26.50 -1.21 1.39
N PHE A 69 27.49 -0.41 1.77
CA PHE A 69 28.58 0.00 0.89
C PHE A 69 29.91 -0.32 1.56
N ARG A 70 30.79 -1.01 0.84
CA ARG A 70 32.12 -1.35 1.32
C ARG A 70 33.16 -1.05 0.26
N LYS A 71 34.17 -0.27 0.62
CA LYS A 71 35.39 -0.09 -0.15
C LYS A 71 36.52 -0.94 0.43
N VAL A 72 37.24 -1.62 -0.45
CA VAL A 72 38.43 -2.40 -0.12
C VAL A 72 39.56 -1.87 -0.99
N ASN A 73 40.55 -1.22 -0.37
CA ASN A 73 41.75 -0.78 -1.07
C ASN A 73 42.76 -1.92 -1.06
N PHE A 74 43.26 -2.29 -2.24
CA PHE A 74 44.32 -3.29 -2.36
C PHE A 74 45.70 -2.62 -2.28
N THR A 75 45.83 -1.44 -2.88
CA THR A 75 47.03 -0.60 -2.85
C THR A 75 46.65 0.88 -2.70
N GLU A 76 47.62 1.79 -2.75
CA GLU A 76 47.37 3.24 -2.78
C GLU A 76 46.68 3.72 -4.08
N ARG A 77 46.78 2.93 -5.16
CA ARG A 77 46.23 3.28 -6.49
C ARG A 77 45.02 2.43 -6.87
N THR A 78 44.93 1.20 -6.35
CA THR A 78 43.89 0.25 -6.73
C THR A 78 42.95 -0.11 -5.58
N GLY A 79 41.65 -0.17 -5.89
CA GLY A 79 40.62 -0.53 -4.93
C GLY A 79 39.32 -1.00 -5.57
N LEU A 80 38.50 -1.66 -4.78
CA LEU A 80 37.21 -2.21 -5.17
C LEU A 80 36.10 -1.64 -4.28
N GLU A 81 35.00 -1.25 -4.91
CA GLU A 81 33.80 -0.76 -4.24
C GLU A 81 32.66 -1.74 -4.47
N PHE A 82 32.18 -2.35 -3.38
CA PHE A 82 30.99 -3.19 -3.37
C PHE A 82 29.80 -2.41 -2.80
N ARG A 83 28.66 -2.53 -3.48
CA ARG A 83 27.40 -1.88 -3.10
C ARG A 83 26.29 -2.92 -3.16
N THR A 84 25.44 -2.95 -2.15
CA THR A 84 24.19 -3.72 -2.19
C THR A 84 23.06 -2.95 -1.56
N GLU A 85 21.89 -3.01 -2.19
CA GLU A 85 20.68 -2.30 -1.76
C GLU A 85 19.51 -3.28 -1.76
N PHE A 86 18.71 -3.22 -0.71
CA PHE A 86 17.52 -4.01 -0.48
C PHE A 86 16.36 -3.03 -0.29
N PHE A 87 15.42 -3.05 -1.22
CA PHE A 87 14.13 -2.37 -1.08
C PHE A 87 13.11 -3.38 -0.57
N ASN A 88 12.33 -3.01 0.45
CA ASN A 88 11.49 -3.94 1.19
C ASN A 88 12.25 -5.16 1.74
N LEU A 89 13.20 -4.90 2.64
CA LEU A 89 14.09 -5.89 3.25
C LEU A 89 13.34 -7.11 3.82
N PHE A 90 12.20 -6.88 4.45
CA PHE A 90 11.39 -7.92 5.09
C PHE A 90 10.36 -8.57 4.16
N ASN A 91 10.29 -8.16 2.89
CA ASN A 91 9.30 -8.63 1.92
C ASN A 91 7.85 -8.52 2.45
N HIS A 92 7.54 -7.41 3.13
CA HIS A 92 6.22 -7.13 3.66
C HIS A 92 5.27 -6.71 2.53
N PRO A 93 4.11 -7.38 2.34
CA PRO A 93 3.18 -7.00 1.28
C PRO A 93 2.57 -5.62 1.53
N GLN A 94 2.67 -4.72 0.55
CA GLN A 94 1.97 -3.44 0.60
C GLN A 94 0.68 -3.53 -0.21
N PHE A 95 -0.44 -3.59 0.48
CA PHE A 95 -1.75 -3.73 -0.16
C PHE A 95 -2.20 -2.43 -0.85
N GLY A 96 -2.92 -2.61 -1.96
CA GLY A 96 -3.56 -1.53 -2.71
C GLY A 96 -4.86 -1.05 -2.08
N PHE A 97 -5.71 -0.40 -2.88
CA PHE A 97 -7.04 0.00 -2.43
C PHE A 97 -7.99 -1.20 -2.38
N PRO A 98 -8.93 -1.24 -1.42
CA PRO A 98 -10.05 -2.15 -1.51
C PRO A 98 -10.92 -1.76 -2.70
N ASN A 99 -11.61 -2.74 -3.28
CA ASN A 99 -12.70 -2.45 -4.20
C ASN A 99 -13.75 -1.61 -3.44
N ASN A 100 -13.87 -0.37 -3.88
CA ASN A 100 -14.67 0.66 -3.24
C ASN A 100 -15.99 0.91 -3.98
N PHE A 101 -16.35 0.08 -4.96
CA PHE A 101 -17.69 0.08 -5.53
C PHE A 101 -18.57 -0.83 -4.68
N CYS A 102 -19.57 -0.26 -4.01
CA CYS A 102 -20.45 -0.99 -3.12
C CYS A 102 -21.24 -2.04 -3.85
N CYS A 103 -21.82 -2.95 -3.07
CA CYS A 103 -23.00 -3.71 -3.47
C CYS A 103 -22.75 -4.78 -4.56
N GLY A 104 -21.52 -4.90 -5.07
CA GLY A 104 -21.04 -6.02 -5.89
C GLY A 104 -20.31 -7.11 -5.10
N GLY A 105 -20.05 -8.26 -5.73
CA GLY A 105 -19.46 -9.44 -5.07
C GLY A 105 -18.03 -9.26 -4.54
N ASP A 106 -17.24 -8.37 -5.15
CA ASP A 106 -15.86 -8.07 -4.73
C ASP A 106 -15.74 -6.81 -3.89
N PHE A 107 -16.85 -6.11 -3.63
CA PHE A 107 -16.86 -4.96 -2.73
C PHE A 107 -16.19 -5.35 -1.41
N ARG A 108 -15.31 -4.47 -0.89
CA ARG A 108 -14.48 -4.63 0.32
C ARG A 108 -13.18 -5.42 0.17
N LYS A 109 -12.99 -6.17 -0.92
CA LYS A 109 -11.81 -6.99 -1.11
C LYS A 109 -10.65 -6.17 -1.68
N ILE A 110 -9.45 -6.41 -1.21
CA ILE A 110 -8.22 -5.91 -1.82
C ILE A 110 -7.64 -7.03 -2.67
N THR A 111 -7.62 -6.84 -3.98
CA THR A 111 -7.13 -7.83 -4.96
C THR A 111 -5.76 -7.47 -5.54
N THR A 112 -5.16 -6.37 -5.08
CA THR A 112 -3.91 -5.83 -5.61
C THR A 112 -2.95 -5.44 -4.51
N THR A 113 -1.67 -5.46 -4.84
CA THR A 113 -0.60 -4.79 -4.09
C THR A 113 -0.22 -3.49 -4.81
N ARG A 114 0.52 -2.62 -4.11
CA ARG A 114 1.09 -1.41 -4.71
C ARG A 114 2.16 -1.81 -5.73
N LEU A 115 2.28 -1.01 -6.79
CA LEU A 115 3.30 -1.21 -7.82
C LEU A 115 4.70 -1.11 -7.21
N SER A 116 5.60 -1.99 -7.66
CA SER A 116 7.01 -2.02 -7.24
C SER A 116 7.19 -2.09 -5.72
N SER A 117 6.28 -2.78 -5.03
CA SER A 117 6.34 -2.98 -3.58
C SER A 117 6.91 -4.35 -3.19
N GLU A 118 7.19 -5.21 -4.17
CA GLU A 118 7.95 -6.43 -3.97
C GLU A 118 9.37 -6.16 -3.49
N ARG A 119 10.00 -7.16 -2.84
CA ARG A 119 11.40 -7.04 -2.45
C ARG A 119 12.30 -6.97 -3.69
N GLN A 120 13.08 -5.90 -3.79
CA GLN A 120 14.07 -5.72 -4.85
C GLN A 120 15.48 -5.69 -4.24
N ILE A 121 16.42 -6.39 -4.88
CA ILE A 121 17.80 -6.46 -4.43
C ILE A 121 18.70 -6.04 -5.59
N GLN A 122 19.59 -5.10 -5.34
CA GLN A 122 20.52 -4.58 -6.32
C GLN A 122 21.96 -4.75 -5.84
N PHE A 123 22.86 -4.99 -6.78
CA PHE A 123 24.29 -5.15 -6.53
C PHE A 123 25.07 -4.25 -7.48
N GLY A 124 26.14 -3.65 -6.97
CA GLY A 124 27.07 -2.84 -7.74
C GLY A 124 28.51 -3.19 -7.38
N LEU A 125 29.35 -3.26 -8.40
CA LEU A 125 30.79 -3.49 -8.26
C LEU A 125 31.55 -2.44 -9.08
N GLY A 126 32.45 -1.71 -8.42
CA GLY A 126 33.33 -0.72 -9.04
C GLY A 126 34.79 -1.07 -8.81
N PHE A 127 35.63 -0.85 -9.82
CA PHE A 127 37.08 -0.96 -9.72
C PHE A 127 37.71 0.41 -9.96
N THR A 128 38.69 0.75 -9.13
CA THR A 128 39.44 2.01 -9.18
C THR A 128 40.92 1.71 -9.36
N PHE A 129 41.62 2.50 -10.19
CA PHE A 129 43.01 2.33 -10.60
C PHE A 129 43.73 3.67 -10.80
#